data_AF-A0A4Q9LUQ1-F1
#
_entry.id   AF-A0A4Q9LUQ1-F1
#
_cell.length_a   1.000
_cell.length_b   1.000
_cell.length_c   1.000
_cell.angle_alpha   90.00
_cell.angle_beta   90.00
_cell.angle_gamma   90.00
#
_symmetry.space_group_name_H-M   'P 1'
#
loop_
_entity.id
_entity.type
_entity.pdbx_description
1 polymer ?
#
loop_
_entity_poly.entity_id
_entity_poly.type
_entity_poly.pdbx_seq_one_letter_code
_entity_poly.pdbx_strand_id
1 'polypeptide(L)'
;MLLQLLDCLEKSKEISTRRAAILKVENNNITHLSLIKGFLKVKYSLVEEVTKKSLEEAQLAKLYNEIEKRKLHSKLYNARKNELVSVSDSSRWLKRGNIRPRNKAVFCYIQDRNVFWGADGVCQHCNQSKKTVDDLATRYEKMLVHDYTRRHNEVVRCIHLLLLNKYKFKSSKRI
;
A
#
# COMPACT_ATOMS: atom_id res chain seq x y z
N MET A 1 -19.33 1.12 -10.86
CA MET A 1 -20.79 0.96 -10.92
C MET A 1 -21.37 1.55 -12.21
N LEU A 2 -21.26 2.86 -12.49
CA LEU A 2 -21.80 3.45 -13.74
C LEU A 2 -21.17 2.91 -15.02
N LEU A 3 -19.83 2.80 -15.08
CA LEU A 3 -19.15 2.21 -16.26
C LEU A 3 -19.61 0.77 -16.52
N GLN A 4 -19.70 -0.05 -15.47
CA GLN A 4 -20.18 -1.43 -15.59
C GLN A 4 -21.64 -1.51 -16.06
N LEU A 5 -22.50 -0.59 -15.61
CA LEU A 5 -23.88 -0.49 -16.09
C LEU A 5 -23.91 -0.15 -17.58
N LEU A 6 -23.12 0.83 -18.01
CA LEU A 6 -22.99 1.22 -19.41
C LEU A 6 -22.53 0.04 -20.27
N ASP A 7 -21.45 -0.65 -19.85
CA ASP A 7 -20.93 -1.82 -20.57
C ASP A 7 -21.98 -2.95 -20.66
N CYS A 8 -22.76 -3.17 -19.60
CA CYS A 8 -23.84 -4.16 -19.60
C CYS A 8 -24.96 -3.80 -20.59
N LEU A 9 -25.35 -2.53 -20.64
CA LEU A 9 -26.36 -2.05 -21.59
C LEU A 9 -25.85 -2.16 -23.03
N GLU A 10 -24.61 -1.74 -23.29
CA GLU A 10 -23.99 -1.80 -24.62
C GLU A 10 -23.88 -3.22 -25.17
N LYS A 11 -23.45 -4.19 -24.34
CA LYS A 11 -23.30 -5.60 -24.74
C LYS A 11 -24.59 -6.30 -25.15
N SER A 12 -25.74 -5.78 -24.70
CA SER A 12 -27.03 -6.45 -24.85
C SER A 12 -28.07 -5.61 -25.58
N LYS A 13 -27.64 -4.48 -26.16
CA LYS A 13 -28.50 -3.57 -26.93
C LYS A 13 -29.11 -4.25 -28.16
N GLU A 14 -28.40 -5.21 -28.75
CA GLU A 14 -28.85 -5.95 -29.94
C GLU A 14 -29.92 -6.98 -29.61
N ILE A 15 -29.93 -7.49 -28.37
CA ILE A 15 -30.85 -8.53 -27.92
C ILE A 15 -32.09 -7.91 -27.23
N SER A 16 -31.94 -6.74 -26.60
CA SER A 16 -32.99 -6.09 -25.82
C SER A 16 -33.32 -4.70 -26.34
N THR A 17 -34.49 -4.57 -26.97
CA THR A 17 -35.06 -3.30 -27.43
C THR A 17 -35.19 -2.28 -26.30
N ARG A 18 -35.54 -2.73 -25.09
CA ARG A 18 -35.59 -1.88 -23.89
C ARG A 18 -34.23 -1.29 -23.55
N ARG A 19 -33.15 -2.08 -23.59
CA ARG A 19 -31.80 -1.60 -23.28
C ARG A 19 -31.27 -0.65 -24.36
N ALA A 20 -31.58 -0.90 -25.63
CA ALA A 20 -31.27 0.02 -26.71
C ALA A 20 -32.00 1.37 -26.56
N ALA A 21 -33.29 1.34 -26.19
CA ALA A 21 -34.07 2.55 -25.94
C ALA A 21 -33.50 3.36 -24.75
N ILE A 22 -33.13 2.70 -23.65
CA ILE A 22 -32.48 3.34 -22.50
C ILE A 22 -31.19 4.03 -22.93
N LEU A 23 -30.29 3.34 -23.65
CA LEU A 23 -29.04 3.95 -24.15
C LEU A 23 -29.30 5.19 -25.01
N LYS A 24 -30.30 5.13 -25.90
CA LYS A 24 -30.67 6.26 -26.77
C LYS A 24 -31.13 7.48 -25.96
N VAL A 25 -31.99 7.27 -24.96
CA VAL A 25 -32.48 8.34 -24.08
C VAL A 25 -31.35 8.95 -23.26
N GLU A 26 -30.50 8.11 -22.66
CA GLU A 26 -29.36 8.55 -21.85
C GLU A 26 -28.35 9.37 -22.67
N ASN A 27 -28.09 8.96 -23.91
CA ASN A 27 -27.21 9.68 -24.82
C ASN A 27 -27.82 11.01 -25.30
N ASN A 28 -29.11 11.05 -25.60
CA ASN A 28 -29.79 12.28 -26.02
C ASN A 28 -29.84 13.32 -24.91
N ASN A 29 -30.02 12.87 -23.67
CA ASN A 29 -30.08 13.74 -22.49
C ASN A 29 -28.70 14.11 -21.94
N ILE A 30 -27.60 13.62 -22.53
CA ILE A 30 -26.22 13.88 -22.12
C ILE A 30 -26.04 13.61 -20.61
N THR A 31 -26.59 12.48 -20.14
CA THR A 31 -26.55 12.15 -18.71
C THR A 31 -25.13 11.78 -18.26
N HIS A 32 -24.90 11.73 -16.95
CA HIS A 32 -23.64 11.23 -16.40
C HIS A 32 -23.28 9.82 -16.88
N LEU A 33 -24.26 8.98 -17.22
CA LEU A 33 -24.03 7.65 -17.76
C LEU A 33 -23.40 7.72 -19.16
N SER A 34 -23.90 8.60 -20.03
CA SER A 34 -23.35 8.80 -21.39
C SER A 34 -21.92 9.38 -21.36
N LEU A 35 -21.67 10.31 -20.43
CA LEU A 35 -20.38 11.02 -20.31
C LEU A 35 -19.30 10.24 -19.56
N ILE A 36 -19.64 9.14 -18.87
CA ILE A 36 -18.73 8.47 -17.93
C ILE A 36 -17.41 8.05 -18.58
N LYS A 37 -17.45 7.52 -19.81
CA LYS A 37 -16.24 7.09 -20.53
C LYS A 37 -15.32 8.28 -20.82
N GLY A 38 -15.88 9.39 -21.30
CA GLY A 38 -15.13 10.62 -21.56
C GLY A 38 -14.53 11.22 -20.28
N PHE A 39 -15.33 11.31 -19.21
CA PHE A 39 -14.87 11.80 -17.91
C PHE A 39 -13.70 10.98 -17.36
N LEU A 40 -13.79 9.65 -17.44
CA LEU A 40 -12.72 8.76 -16.96
C LEU A 40 -11.45 8.88 -17.80
N LYS A 41 -11.57 9.01 -19.13
CA LYS A 41 -10.42 9.27 -20.01
C LYS A 41 -9.68 10.53 -19.62
N VAL A 42 -10.40 11.64 -19.38
CA VAL A 42 -9.78 12.91 -18.97
C VAL A 42 -9.18 12.81 -17.57
N LYS A 43 -9.91 12.26 -16.60
CA LYS A 43 -9.49 12.21 -15.18
C LYS A 43 -8.23 11.39 -14.92
N TYR A 44 -8.05 10.32 -15.70
CA TYR A 44 -6.94 9.37 -15.56
C TYR A 44 -5.99 9.38 -16.76
N SER A 45 -6.17 10.30 -17.70
CA SER A 45 -5.34 10.46 -18.91
C SER A 45 -5.20 9.16 -19.71
N LEU A 46 -6.31 8.42 -19.88
CA LEU A 46 -6.33 7.16 -20.62
C LEU A 46 -6.40 7.42 -22.13
N VAL A 47 -5.46 6.84 -22.89
CA VAL A 47 -5.38 6.95 -24.35
C VAL A 47 -6.29 5.92 -25.04
N GLU A 48 -6.33 4.70 -24.50
CA GLU A 48 -7.10 3.58 -25.07
C GLU A 48 -8.58 3.58 -24.63
N GLU A 49 -9.32 2.55 -25.05
CA GLU A 49 -10.68 2.30 -24.61
C GLU A 49 -10.74 2.02 -23.09
N VAL A 50 -11.74 2.59 -22.41
CA VAL A 50 -11.84 2.49 -20.94
C VAL A 50 -12.33 1.09 -20.57
N THR A 51 -11.38 0.18 -20.35
CA THR A 51 -11.65 -1.15 -19.80
C THR A 51 -11.60 -1.11 -18.28
N LYS A 52 -12.28 -2.06 -17.63
CA LYS A 52 -12.24 -2.17 -16.16
C LYS A 52 -10.81 -2.31 -15.62
N LYS A 53 -9.96 -3.10 -16.29
CA LYS A 53 -8.57 -3.34 -15.89
C LYS A 53 -7.71 -2.09 -16.03
N SER A 54 -7.74 -1.42 -17.19
CA SER A 54 -6.98 -0.19 -17.41
C SER A 54 -7.38 0.92 -16.43
N LEU A 55 -8.67 1.01 -16.09
CA LEU A 55 -9.14 1.94 -15.08
C LEU A 55 -8.62 1.62 -13.67
N GLU A 56 -8.66 0.35 -13.26
CA GLU A 56 -8.13 -0.10 -11.96
C GLU A 56 -6.61 0.22 -11.85
N GLU A 57 -5.85 -0.06 -12.91
CA GLU A 57 -4.41 0.24 -12.98
C GLU A 57 -4.13 1.75 -12.87
N ALA A 58 -4.85 2.58 -13.62
CA ALA A 58 -4.66 4.03 -13.58
C ALA A 58 -5.10 4.65 -12.25
N GLN A 59 -6.15 4.11 -11.62
CA GLN A 59 -6.57 4.51 -10.28
C GLN A 59 -5.50 4.19 -9.24
N LEU A 60 -4.93 2.98 -9.29
CA LEU A 60 -3.84 2.58 -8.41
C LEU A 60 -2.58 3.43 -8.63
N ALA A 61 -2.21 3.68 -9.89
CA ALA A 61 -1.07 4.53 -10.21
C ALA A 61 -1.24 5.95 -9.64
N LYS A 62 -2.41 6.55 -9.84
CA LYS A 62 -2.72 7.88 -9.28
C LYS A 62 -2.66 7.89 -7.75
N LEU A 63 -3.26 6.89 -7.10
CA LEU A 63 -3.24 6.74 -5.65
C LEU A 63 -1.80 6.62 -5.13
N TYR A 64 -0.97 5.78 -5.73
CA TYR A 64 0.41 5.62 -5.31
C TYR A 64 1.24 6.89 -5.52
N ASN A 65 1.02 7.63 -6.60
CA ASN A 65 1.67 8.92 -6.83
C ASN A 65 1.26 9.97 -5.77
N GLU A 66 0.00 9.97 -5.33
CA GLU A 66 -0.46 10.83 -4.24
C GLU A 66 0.14 10.43 -2.89
N ILE A 67 0.27 9.13 -2.62
CA ILE A 67 0.92 8.62 -1.41
C ILE A 67 2.41 8.99 -1.40
N GLU A 68 3.12 8.82 -2.51
CA GLU A 68 4.55 9.17 -2.63
C GLU A 68 4.78 10.64 -2.30
N LYS A 69 3.88 11.54 -2.69
CA LYS A 69 3.98 12.98 -2.41
C LYS A 69 3.77 13.35 -0.92
N ARG A 70 3.21 12.46 -0.09
CA ARG A 70 3.00 12.74 1.34
C ARG A 70 4.33 12.69 2.10
N LYS A 71 4.61 13.70 2.93
CA LYS A 71 5.90 13.89 3.65
C LYS A 71 6.42 12.62 4.34
N LEU A 72 5.58 11.89 5.09
CA LEU A 72 6.00 10.69 5.80
C LEU A 72 6.25 9.49 4.86
N HIS A 73 5.42 9.32 3.84
CA HIS A 73 5.53 8.19 2.93
C HIS A 73 6.62 8.39 1.88
N SER A 74 6.89 9.63 1.46
CA SER A 74 7.98 9.97 0.54
C SER A 74 9.33 9.40 0.98
N LYS A 75 9.59 9.37 2.30
CA LYS A 75 10.78 8.75 2.88
C LYS A 75 10.89 7.25 2.58
N LEU A 76 9.79 6.52 2.68
CA LEU A 76 9.74 5.08 2.35
C LEU A 76 9.89 4.85 0.84
N TYR A 77 9.30 5.70 0.01
CA TYR A 77 9.47 5.62 -1.45
C TYR A 77 10.91 5.93 -1.88
N ASN A 78 11.57 6.89 -1.24
CA ASN A 78 12.98 7.18 -1.46
C ASN A 78 13.87 6.02 -0.98
N ALA A 79 13.56 5.43 0.17
CA ALA A 79 14.25 4.23 0.64
C ALA A 79 14.12 3.05 -0.33
N ARG A 80 12.94 2.87 -0.94
CA ARG A 80 12.73 1.85 -1.97
C ARG A 80 13.60 2.06 -3.21
N LYS A 81 14.00 3.29 -3.52
CA LYS A 81 14.92 3.59 -4.64
C LYS A 81 16.36 3.16 -4.34
N ASN A 82 16.71 2.86 -3.08
CA ASN A 82 18.02 2.35 -2.72
C ASN A 82 18.18 0.88 -3.13
N GLU A 83 19.19 0.58 -3.93
CA GLU A 83 19.54 -0.76 -4.42
C GLU A 83 19.77 -1.78 -3.29
N LEU A 84 20.24 -1.32 -2.12
CA LEU A 84 20.50 -2.19 -0.97
C LEU A 84 19.23 -2.60 -0.20
N VAL A 85 18.09 -1.93 -0.46
CA VAL A 85 16.83 -2.13 0.26
C VAL A 85 15.90 -3.02 -0.57
N SER A 86 15.76 -4.26 -0.15
CA SER A 86 14.86 -5.22 -0.78
C SER A 86 13.49 -5.27 -0.08
N VAL A 87 12.46 -4.76 -0.76
CA VAL A 87 11.05 -4.83 -0.28
C VAL A 87 10.58 -6.28 -0.14
N SER A 88 11.01 -7.14 -1.05
CA SER A 88 10.63 -8.56 -1.04
C SER A 88 11.19 -9.25 0.21
N ASP A 89 12.45 -9.00 0.54
CA ASP A 89 13.12 -9.56 1.73
C ASP A 89 12.59 -8.99 3.03
N SER A 90 12.33 -7.67 3.10
CA SER A 90 11.70 -7.05 4.26
C SER A 90 10.34 -7.64 4.61
N SER A 91 9.61 -8.15 3.61
CA SER A 91 8.31 -8.80 3.79
C SER A 91 8.37 -10.31 4.06
N ARG A 92 9.55 -10.95 3.94
CA ARG A 92 9.67 -12.41 4.04
C ARG A 92 9.26 -12.94 5.41
N TRP A 93 9.59 -12.24 6.49
CA TRP A 93 9.14 -12.61 7.83
C TRP A 93 7.62 -12.57 7.96
N LEU A 94 6.97 -11.51 7.45
CA LEU A 94 5.51 -11.38 7.50
C LEU A 94 4.79 -12.40 6.60
N LYS A 95 5.41 -12.80 5.48
CA LYS A 95 4.84 -13.78 4.54
C LYS A 95 5.00 -15.22 4.99
N ARG A 96 6.09 -15.55 5.68
CA ARG A 96 6.39 -16.91 6.14
C ARG A 96 6.05 -16.99 7.62
N GLY A 97 4.91 -17.62 7.92
CA GLY A 97 4.35 -17.76 9.28
C GLY A 97 5.29 -18.46 10.28
N ASN A 98 5.02 -19.71 10.63
CA ASN A 98 5.82 -20.40 11.65
C ASN A 98 7.18 -20.85 11.07
N ILE A 99 8.20 -20.04 11.28
CA ILE A 99 9.57 -20.26 10.79
C ILE A 99 10.50 -20.70 11.92
N ARG A 100 11.50 -21.53 11.60
CA ARG A 100 12.55 -21.94 12.55
C ARG A 100 13.19 -20.70 13.22
N PRO A 101 13.50 -20.74 14.53
CA PRO A 101 14.07 -19.61 15.26
C PRO A 101 15.30 -18.99 14.58
N ARG A 102 16.20 -19.83 14.03
CA ARG A 102 17.38 -19.38 13.28
C ARG A 102 17.03 -18.55 12.04
N ASN A 103 16.03 -18.99 11.27
CA ASN A 103 15.59 -18.26 10.07
C ASN A 103 14.86 -16.97 10.44
N LYS A 104 14.12 -16.97 11.55
CA LYS A 104 13.48 -15.78 12.11
C LYS A 104 14.51 -14.72 12.47
N ALA A 105 15.60 -15.11 13.15
CA ALA A 105 16.69 -14.19 13.47
C ALA A 105 17.31 -13.55 12.22
N VAL A 106 17.57 -14.35 11.18
CA VAL A 106 18.11 -13.85 9.89
C VAL A 106 17.15 -12.88 9.20
N PHE A 107 15.84 -13.18 9.16
CA PHE A 107 14.87 -12.27 8.53
C PHE A 107 14.67 -10.98 9.33
N CYS A 108 14.67 -11.05 10.67
CA CYS A 108 14.66 -9.85 11.51
C CYS A 108 15.90 -8.99 11.25
N TYR A 109 17.09 -9.59 11.17
CA TYR A 109 18.33 -8.86 10.84
C TYR A 109 18.25 -8.16 9.48
N ILE A 110 17.76 -8.86 8.44
CA ILE A 110 17.59 -8.27 7.10
C ILE A 110 16.57 -7.13 7.12
N GLN A 111 15.47 -7.30 7.86
CA GLN A 111 14.48 -6.24 8.01
C GLN A 111 15.05 -5.03 8.72
N ASP A 112 15.78 -5.23 9.82
CA ASP A 112 16.43 -4.15 10.57
C ASP A 112 17.46 -3.42 9.71
N ARG A 113 18.27 -4.14 8.92
CA ARG A 113 19.20 -3.55 7.93
C ARG A 113 18.46 -2.66 6.93
N ASN A 114 17.30 -3.11 6.45
CA ASN A 114 16.48 -2.37 5.51
C ASN A 114 15.74 -1.18 6.17
N VAL A 115 15.48 -1.19 7.48
CA VAL A 115 14.86 -0.06 8.22
C VAL A 115 15.80 1.16 8.26
N PHE A 116 17.11 0.92 8.38
CA PHE A 116 18.12 1.99 8.30
C PHE A 116 18.46 2.39 6.86
N TRP A 117 17.74 1.83 5.88
CA TRP A 117 17.88 2.13 4.45
C TRP A 117 19.31 1.98 3.91
N GLY A 118 20.15 1.18 4.56
CA GLY A 118 21.58 1.10 4.23
C GLY A 118 22.32 2.44 4.28
N ALA A 119 21.78 3.44 4.99
CA ALA A 119 22.38 4.77 5.04
C ALA A 119 23.63 4.75 5.92
N ASP A 120 24.77 5.14 5.34
CA ASP A 120 25.99 5.48 6.06
C ASP A 120 25.79 6.82 6.81
N GLY A 121 24.97 6.80 7.86
CA GLY A 121 24.86 7.88 8.82
C GLY A 121 25.77 7.63 10.00
N VAL A 122 26.30 8.68 10.63
CA VAL A 122 26.82 8.55 12.00
C VAL A 122 25.65 8.40 12.96
N CYS A 123 25.82 7.57 13.98
CA CYS A 123 24.83 7.40 15.03
C CYS A 123 24.58 8.75 15.69
N GLN A 124 23.30 9.16 15.75
CA GLN A 124 22.88 10.48 16.24
C GLN A 124 23.21 10.74 17.73
N HIS A 125 23.63 9.70 18.45
CA HIS A 125 23.95 9.78 19.87
C HIS A 125 25.44 9.93 20.14
N CYS A 126 26.29 9.11 19.50
CA CYS A 126 27.74 9.22 19.67
C CYS A 126 28.40 10.15 18.65
N ASN A 127 27.76 10.42 17.50
CA ASN A 127 28.33 11.14 16.36
C ASN A 127 29.71 10.62 15.88
N GLN A 128 30.09 9.41 16.27
CA GLN A 128 31.43 8.84 16.06
C GLN A 128 31.40 7.53 15.28
N SER A 129 30.45 6.65 15.58
CA SER A 129 30.30 5.36 14.89
C SER A 129 29.25 5.41 13.81
N LYS A 130 29.43 4.56 12.79
CA LYS A 130 28.39 4.31 11.78
C LYS A 130 27.12 3.81 12.47
N LYS A 131 25.97 4.25 11.97
CA LYS A 131 24.62 3.90 12.43
C LYS A 131 24.27 2.49 11.95
N THR A 132 25.00 1.51 12.45
CA THR A 132 24.74 0.09 12.25
C THR A 132 23.87 -0.47 13.38
N VAL A 133 23.11 -1.52 13.05
CA VAL A 133 22.31 -2.27 14.05
C VAL A 133 23.19 -2.74 15.19
N ASP A 134 24.37 -3.30 14.86
CA ASP A 134 25.33 -3.80 15.84
C ASP A 134 25.91 -2.69 16.72
N ASP A 135 26.13 -1.49 16.19
CA ASP A 135 26.63 -0.35 16.97
C ASP A 135 25.59 0.15 17.98
N LEU A 136 24.34 0.27 17.55
CA LEU A 136 23.19 0.55 18.42
C LEU A 136 22.99 -0.58 19.44
N ALA A 137 23.25 -1.83 19.04
CA ALA A 137 23.02 -2.99 19.87
C ALA A 137 24.10 -3.21 20.94
N THR A 138 25.34 -2.87 20.64
CA THR A 138 26.48 -3.22 21.52
C THR A 138 26.85 -2.07 22.46
N ARG A 139 26.58 -0.81 22.09
CA ARG A 139 26.97 0.38 22.91
C ARG A 139 25.83 1.01 23.71
N TYR A 140 24.56 0.71 23.41
CA TYR A 140 23.40 1.34 24.05
C TYR A 140 22.35 0.31 24.51
N GLU A 141 22.78 -0.67 25.31
CA GLU A 141 22.00 -1.83 25.78
C GLU A 141 20.65 -1.46 26.43
N LYS A 142 20.61 -0.38 27.23
CA LYS A 142 19.37 0.11 27.87
C LYS A 142 18.35 0.68 26.86
N MET A 143 18.81 1.25 25.75
CA MET A 143 17.95 1.74 24.68
C MET A 143 17.46 0.62 23.77
N LEU A 144 18.29 -0.40 23.52
CA LEU A 144 17.90 -1.59 22.76
C LEU A 144 16.63 -2.21 23.34
N VAL A 145 16.59 -2.44 24.65
CA VAL A 145 15.43 -3.02 25.31
C VAL A 145 14.20 -2.13 25.12
N HIS A 146 14.35 -0.82 25.28
CA HIS A 146 13.24 0.13 25.12
C HIS A 146 12.76 0.23 23.67
N ASP A 147 13.64 0.44 22.69
CA ASP A 147 13.29 0.57 21.27
C ASP A 147 12.85 -0.76 20.64
N TYR A 148 13.42 -1.89 21.08
CA TYR A 148 12.93 -3.22 20.74
C TYR A 148 11.52 -3.43 21.28
N THR A 149 11.29 -3.13 22.57
CA THR A 149 9.96 -3.26 23.19
C THR A 149 8.94 -2.33 22.53
N ARG A 150 9.31 -1.09 22.21
CA ARG A 150 8.47 -0.14 21.50
C ARG A 150 8.08 -0.66 20.12
N ARG A 151 9.06 -1.12 19.33
CA ARG A 151 8.82 -1.68 17.99
C ARG A 151 8.00 -2.96 18.06
N HIS A 152 8.28 -3.84 19.02
CA HIS A 152 7.50 -5.05 19.26
C HIS A 152 6.04 -4.71 19.56
N ASN A 153 5.79 -3.76 20.46
CA ASN A 153 4.45 -3.30 20.82
C ASN A 153 3.71 -2.66 19.63
N GLU A 154 4.40 -1.91 18.77
CA GLU A 154 3.80 -1.37 17.55
C GLU A 154 3.43 -2.47 16.54
N VAL A 155 4.30 -3.46 16.34
CA VAL A 155 3.99 -4.60 15.47
C VAL A 155 2.78 -5.38 16.01
N VAL A 156 2.74 -5.64 17.32
CA VAL A 156 1.60 -6.28 17.98
C VAL A 156 0.32 -5.44 17.81
N ARG A 157 0.39 -4.11 17.98
CA ARG A 157 -0.76 -3.22 17.73
C ARG A 157 -1.26 -3.29 16.29
N CYS A 158 -0.36 -3.29 15.30
CA CYS A 158 -0.72 -3.41 13.89
C CYS A 158 -1.39 -4.75 13.60
N ILE A 159 -0.85 -5.86 14.11
CA ILE A 159 -1.45 -7.20 13.97
C ILE A 159 -2.82 -7.23 14.65
N HIS A 160 -2.93 -6.67 15.84
CA HIS A 160 -4.19 -6.59 16.58
C HIS A 160 -5.25 -5.82 15.79
N LEU A 161 -4.92 -4.63 15.27
CA LEU A 161 -5.82 -3.83 14.42
C LEU A 161 -6.23 -4.58 13.14
N LEU A 162 -5.30 -5.28 12.49
CA LEU A 162 -5.59 -6.09 11.31
C LEU A 162 -6.59 -7.21 11.63
N LEU A 163 -6.43 -7.89 12.76
CA LEU A 163 -7.36 -8.92 13.22
C LEU A 163 -8.73 -8.33 13.57
N LEU A 164 -8.77 -7.22 14.29
CA LEU A 164 -10.02 -6.52 14.61
C LEU A 164 -10.80 -6.14 13.34
N ASN A 165 -10.10 -5.60 12.33
CA ASN A 165 -10.69 -5.26 11.03
C ASN A 165 -11.19 -6.50 10.28
N LYS A 166 -10.42 -7.60 10.27
CA LYS A 166 -10.79 -8.85 9.61
C LYS A 166 -12.06 -9.46 10.19
N TYR A 167 -12.20 -9.44 11.51
CA TYR A 167 -13.34 -10.02 12.22
C TYR A 167 -14.44 -8.99 12.55
N LYS A 168 -14.33 -7.75 12.04
CA LYS A 168 -15.31 -6.66 12.21
C LYS A 168 -15.64 -6.34 13.67
N PHE A 169 -14.67 -6.48 14.57
CA PHE A 169 -14.83 -6.08 15.96
C PHE A 169 -14.95 -4.55 16.04
N LYS A 170 -15.98 -4.06 16.74
CA LYS A 170 -16.13 -2.64 17.06
C LYS A 170 -15.41 -2.35 18.37
N SER A 171 -14.78 -1.17 18.47
CA SER A 171 -14.16 -0.75 19.72
C SER A 171 -15.21 -0.69 20.83
N SER A 172 -14.99 -1.44 21.92
CA SER A 172 -15.79 -1.36 23.14
C SER A 172 -14.95 -0.69 24.22
N LYS A 173 -15.49 0.32 24.91
CA LYS A 173 -14.88 0.85 26.14
C LYS A 173 -15.29 -0.06 27.31
N ARG A 174 -14.61 -1.18 27.49
CA ARG A 174 -14.66 -2.07 28.69
C ARG A 174 -13.58 -3.15 28.50
N ILE A 175 -12.71 -3.45 29.46
CA ILE A 175 -12.64 -3.20 30.90
C ILE A 175 -11.39 -2.37 31.23
#